data_AF-A0A7D5M9G3-F1
#
_entry.id   AF-A0A7D5M9G3-F1
#
_cell.length_a   1.000
_cell.length_b   1.000
_cell.length_c   1.000
_cell.angle_alpha   90.00
_cell.angle_beta   90.00
_cell.angle_gamma   90.00
#
_symmetry.space_group_name_H-M   'P 1'
#
loop_
_entity.id
_entity.type
_entity.pdbx_description
1 polymer ?
#
loop_
_entity_poly.entity_id
_entity_poly.type
_entity_poly.pdbx_seq_one_letter_code
_entity_poly.pdbx_strand_id
1 'polypeptide(L)'
;MSKIAIYMGMAIACSIFVLFVISIMPHIVNQIENNWDDVLPGKSDEEIKALFYETKSYKAFIDKYPENGEYFDSYGDGYGRLEITAMNFESYNTLQLSLEYDRRTNSIR
;
A
#
# COMPACT_ATOMS: atom_id res chain seq x y z
N MET A 1 10.16 18.54 48.38
CA MET A 1 10.79 17.97 47.17
C MET A 1 11.82 18.95 46.65
N SER A 2 13.09 18.54 46.49
CA SER A 2 14.15 19.44 46.02
C SER A 2 13.92 19.80 44.54
N LYS A 3 14.05 21.08 44.18
CA LYS A 3 13.91 21.57 42.79
C LYS A 3 14.76 20.78 41.80
N ILE A 4 15.90 20.27 42.26
CA ILE A 4 16.82 19.41 41.52
C ILE A 4 16.16 18.11 41.03
N ALA A 5 15.29 17.49 41.85
CA ALA A 5 14.57 16.27 41.47
C ALA A 5 13.54 16.54 40.36
N ILE A 6 12.91 17.72 40.38
CA ILE A 6 11.98 18.16 39.33
C ILE A 6 12.73 18.38 38.02
N TYR A 7 13.88 19.06 38.05
CA TYR A 7 14.69 19.28 36.85
C TYR A 7 15.26 17.97 36.26
N MET A 8 15.72 17.04 37.12
CA MET A 8 16.17 15.72 36.65
C MET A 8 15.03 14.90 36.04
N GLY A 9 13.85 14.88 36.67
CA GLY A 9 12.68 14.19 36.12
C GLY A 9 12.25 14.75 34.76
N MET A 10 12.29 16.08 34.62
CA MET A 10 11.95 16.76 33.36
C MET A 10 12.99 16.48 32.26
N ALA A 11 14.28 16.48 32.60
CA ALA A 11 15.35 16.14 31.67
C ALA A 11 15.22 14.70 31.15
N ILE A 12 14.98 13.74 32.05
CA ILE A 12 14.80 12.34 31.68
C ILE A 12 13.56 12.18 30.79
N ALA A 13 12.44 12.82 31.13
CA ALA A 13 11.22 12.77 30.33
C ALA A 13 11.43 13.35 28.91
N CYS A 14 12.12 14.49 28.79
CA CYS A 14 12.46 15.08 27.49
C CYS A 14 13.38 14.16 26.68
N SER A 15 14.39 13.55 27.31
CA SER A 15 15.29 12.61 26.62
C SER A 15 14.55 11.37 26.10
N ILE A 16 13.64 10.80 26.90
CA ILE A 16 12.82 9.65 26.48
C ILE A 16 11.89 10.05 25.33
N PHE A 17 11.25 11.22 25.39
CA PHE A 17 10.37 11.70 24.33
C PHE A 17 11.13 11.92 23.02
N VAL A 18 12.32 12.52 23.06
CA VAL A 18 13.15 12.73 21.86
C VAL A 18 13.57 11.39 21.24
N LEU A 19 13.99 10.42 22.07
CA LEU A 19 14.35 9.08 21.59
C LEU A 19 13.14 8.35 20.98
N PHE A 20 11.96 8.51 21.58
CA PHE A 20 10.71 7.96 21.06
C PHE A 20 10.36 8.55 19.68
N VAL A 21 10.44 9.87 19.53
CA VAL A 21 10.18 10.55 18.24
C VAL A 21 11.16 10.09 17.16
N ILE A 22 12.47 10.05 17.45
CA ILE A 22 13.50 9.59 16.50
C ILE A 22 13.26 8.13 16.09
N SER A 23 12.81 7.28 17.02
CA SER A 23 12.55 5.87 16.73
C SER A 23 11.32 5.64 15.84
N ILE A 24 10.30 6.48 15.94
CA ILE A 24 9.00 6.26 15.26
C ILE A 24 8.88 7.07 13.97
N MET A 25 9.57 8.22 13.87
CA MET A 25 9.56 9.07 12.68
C MET A 25 9.82 8.31 11.37
N PRO A 26 10.86 7.44 11.26
CA PRO A 26 11.13 6.72 10.01
C PRO A 26 9.97 5.83 9.56
N HIS A 27 9.26 5.22 10.52
CA HIS A 27 8.12 4.35 10.21
C HIS A 27 6.91 5.16 9.73
N ILE A 28 6.61 6.29 10.40
CA ILE A 28 5.54 7.21 9.99
C ILE A 28 5.85 7.81 8.61
N VAL A 29 7.09 8.28 8.40
CA VAL A 29 7.50 8.88 7.12
C VAL A 29 7.36 7.85 5.99
N ASN A 30 7.83 6.61 6.17
CA ASN A 30 7.72 5.57 5.14
C ASN A 30 6.26 5.17 4.84
N GLN A 31 5.34 5.30 5.80
CA GLN A 31 3.91 5.07 5.55
C GLN A 31 3.24 6.24 4.83
N ILE A 32 3.63 7.49 5.12
CA ILE A 32 3.09 8.67 4.43
C ILE A 32 3.56 8.69 2.97
N GLU A 33 4.85 8.42 2.77
CA GLU A 33 5.55 8.61 1.50
C GLU A 33 5.23 7.62 0.38
N ASN A 34 4.55 6.53 0.72
CA ASN A 34 4.20 5.49 -0.23
C ASN A 34 2.71 5.54 -0.60
N ASN A 35 1.91 6.48 -0.07
CA ASN A 35 0.48 6.48 -0.33
C ASN A 35 0.15 6.62 -1.82
N TRP A 36 -0.92 5.96 -2.29
CA TRP A 36 -1.42 6.13 -3.65
C TRP A 36 -1.71 7.60 -3.97
N ASP A 37 -2.07 8.41 -2.96
CA ASP A 37 -2.23 9.86 -3.10
C ASP A 37 -0.95 10.61 -3.54
N ASP A 38 0.25 10.11 -3.20
CA ASP A 38 1.50 10.75 -3.61
C ASP A 38 1.87 10.39 -5.07
N VAL A 39 1.46 9.21 -5.53
CA VAL A 39 1.80 8.66 -6.86
C VAL A 39 0.73 8.99 -7.90
N LEU A 40 -0.53 8.89 -7.49
CA LEU A 40 -1.75 9.05 -8.27
C LEU A 40 -2.73 9.95 -7.49
N PRO A 41 -2.40 11.24 -7.32
CA PRO A 41 -3.15 12.14 -6.46
C PRO A 41 -4.62 12.23 -6.85
N GLY A 42 -5.49 11.96 -5.87
CA GLY A 42 -6.94 12.07 -6.02
C GLY A 42 -7.59 10.95 -6.81
N LYS A 43 -6.87 9.86 -7.12
CA LYS A 43 -7.48 8.68 -7.72
C LYS A 43 -8.20 7.83 -6.69
N SER A 44 -9.44 7.46 -6.98
CA SER A 44 -10.15 6.47 -6.16
C SER A 44 -9.63 5.06 -6.40
N ASP A 45 -9.96 4.15 -5.48
CA ASP A 45 -9.68 2.72 -5.63
C ASP A 45 -10.25 2.15 -6.94
N GLU A 46 -11.40 2.62 -7.41
CA GLU A 46 -11.97 2.23 -8.71
C GLU A 46 -11.11 2.71 -9.89
N GLU A 47 -10.54 3.91 -9.81
CA GLU A 47 -9.65 4.41 -10.86
C GLU A 47 -8.32 3.64 -10.88
N ILE A 48 -7.81 3.24 -9.72
CA ILE A 48 -6.64 2.37 -9.61
C ILE A 48 -6.98 0.97 -10.16
N LYS A 49 -8.14 0.42 -9.79
CA LYS A 49 -8.65 -0.85 -10.32
C LYS A 49 -8.77 -0.83 -11.85
N ALA A 50 -9.21 0.28 -12.43
CA ALA A 50 -9.35 0.45 -13.87
C ALA A 50 -8.01 0.31 -14.64
N LEU A 51 -6.88 0.64 -14.02
CA LEU A 51 -5.55 0.46 -14.64
C LEU A 51 -5.27 -1.01 -14.95
N PHE A 52 -5.75 -1.93 -14.11
CA PHE A 52 -5.59 -3.37 -14.33
C PHE A 52 -6.38 -3.86 -15.52
N TYR A 53 -7.56 -3.28 -15.78
CA TYR A 53 -8.44 -3.68 -16.88
C TYR A 53 -7.83 -3.39 -18.25
N GLU A 54 -6.91 -2.43 -18.33
CA GLU A 54 -6.22 -2.12 -19.57
C GLU A 54 -5.11 -3.10 -19.92
N THR A 55 -4.69 -3.95 -18.97
CA THR A 55 -3.61 -4.91 -19.19
C THR A 55 -4.03 -6.02 -20.16
N LYS A 56 -3.08 -6.45 -21.02
CA LYS A 56 -3.31 -7.55 -21.96
C LYS A 56 -3.65 -8.86 -21.24
N SER A 57 -3.02 -9.10 -20.10
CA SER A 57 -3.25 -10.30 -19.28
C SER A 57 -4.68 -10.35 -18.74
N TYR A 58 -5.19 -9.23 -18.23
CA TYR A 58 -6.60 -9.12 -17.80
C TYR A 58 -7.55 -9.44 -18.95
N LYS A 59 -7.40 -8.73 -20.08
CA LYS A 59 -8.26 -8.89 -21.26
C LYS A 59 -8.27 -10.33 -21.76
N ALA A 60 -7.10 -10.98 -21.82
CA ALA A 60 -6.99 -12.37 -22.25
C ALA A 60 -7.63 -13.36 -21.26
N PHE A 61 -7.55 -13.10 -19.95
CA PHE A 61 -8.13 -13.97 -18.93
C PHE A 61 -9.66 -13.89 -18.93
N ILE A 62 -10.21 -12.67 -19.01
CA ILE A 62 -11.66 -12.41 -19.02
C ILE A 62 -12.31 -12.96 -20.30
N ASP A 63 -11.64 -12.83 -21.45
CA ASP A 63 -12.13 -13.40 -22.72
C ASP A 63 -12.22 -14.93 -22.64
N LYS A 64 -11.25 -15.58 -21.97
CA LYS A 64 -11.25 -17.04 -21.77
C LYS A 64 -12.22 -17.50 -20.68
N TYR A 65 -12.38 -16.72 -19.63
CA TYR A 65 -13.20 -17.04 -18.46
C TYR A 65 -14.16 -15.88 -18.14
N PRO A 66 -15.28 -15.75 -18.88
CA PRO A 66 -16.23 -14.66 -18.69
C PRO A 66 -17.00 -14.78 -17.37
N GLU A 67 -17.15 -16.00 -16.83
CA GLU A 67 -17.68 -16.25 -15.50
C GLU A 67 -16.52 -16.34 -14.50
N ASN A 68 -16.16 -15.21 -13.91
CA ASN A 68 -15.09 -15.13 -12.92
C ASN A 68 -15.48 -14.28 -11.70
N GLY A 69 -14.74 -14.45 -10.61
CA GLY A 69 -14.81 -13.61 -9.42
C GLY A 69 -13.58 -12.73 -9.32
N GLU A 70 -13.79 -11.47 -8.97
CA GLU A 70 -12.72 -10.49 -8.81
C GLU A 70 -12.62 -9.99 -7.37
N TYR A 71 -11.40 -9.86 -6.89
CA TYR A 71 -11.07 -9.23 -5.62
C TYR A 71 -9.98 -8.19 -5.84
N PHE A 72 -10.26 -6.94 -5.44
CA PHE A 72 -9.31 -5.84 -5.51
C PHE A 72 -8.94 -5.39 -4.10
N ASP A 73 -7.66 -5.12 -3.91
CA ASP A 73 -7.09 -4.63 -2.66
C ASP A 73 -6.05 -3.55 -2.99
N SER A 74 -6.15 -2.41 -2.32
CA SER A 74 -5.18 -1.32 -2.39
C SER A 74 -4.63 -1.07 -0.99
N TYR A 75 -3.31 -0.97 -0.91
CA TYR A 75 -2.63 -0.61 0.33
C TYR A 75 -2.19 0.84 0.21
N GLY A 76 -2.27 1.57 1.32
CA GLY A 76 -1.82 2.97 1.42
C GLY A 76 -0.30 3.15 1.31
N ASP A 77 0.41 2.20 0.71
CA ASP A 77 1.82 2.21 0.38
C ASP A 77 2.08 2.04 -1.13
N GLY A 78 1.09 2.37 -1.96
CA GLY A 78 1.31 2.50 -3.41
C GLY A 78 1.40 1.14 -4.08
N TYR A 79 0.87 0.12 -3.39
CA TYR A 79 0.68 -1.22 -3.85
C TYR A 79 -0.81 -1.47 -4.09
N GLY A 80 -1.12 -2.02 -5.26
CA GLY A 80 -2.46 -2.39 -5.67
C GLY A 80 -2.44 -3.80 -6.21
N ARG A 81 -3.47 -4.59 -5.90
CA ARG A 81 -3.55 -5.98 -6.29
C ARG A 81 -4.96 -6.30 -6.78
N LEU A 82 -5.04 -6.84 -7.99
CA LEU A 82 -6.26 -7.42 -8.53
C LEU A 82 -6.07 -8.93 -8.67
N GLU A 83 -6.94 -9.68 -8.02
CA GLU A 83 -7.00 -11.14 -8.12
C GLU A 83 -8.29 -11.54 -8.84
N ILE A 84 -8.15 -12.32 -9.90
CA ILE A 84 -9.26 -12.79 -10.73
C ILE A 84 -9.24 -14.31 -10.69
N THR A 85 -10.37 -14.90 -10.33
CA THR A 85 -10.51 -16.34 -10.12
C THR A 85 -11.61 -16.87 -11.01
N ALA A 86 -11.32 -17.94 -11.74
CA ALA A 86 -12.28 -18.61 -12.60
C ALA A 86 -12.32 -20.10 -12.23
N MET A 87 -13.49 -20.56 -11.82
CA MET A 87 -13.72 -21.95 -11.45
C MET A 87 -14.75 -22.56 -12.40
N ASN A 88 -14.41 -23.71 -12.96
CA ASN A 88 -15.36 -24.56 -13.67
C ASN A 88 -15.31 -25.98 -13.07
N PHE A 89 -16.10 -26.91 -13.62
CA PHE A 89 -16.15 -28.28 -13.13
C PHE A 89 -14.81 -29.05 -13.23
N GLU A 90 -13.87 -28.57 -14.04
CA GLU A 90 -12.62 -29.27 -14.36
C GLU A 90 -11.37 -28.59 -13.80
N SER A 91 -11.43 -27.29 -13.47
CA SER A 91 -10.25 -26.49 -13.13
C SER A 91 -10.57 -25.25 -12.30
N TYR A 92 -9.58 -24.84 -11.53
CA TYR A 92 -9.54 -23.57 -10.82
C TYR A 92 -8.34 -22.78 -11.35
N ASN A 93 -8.61 -21.61 -11.92
CA ASN A 93 -7.60 -20.74 -12.51
C ASN A 93 -7.58 -19.41 -11.78
N THR A 94 -6.39 -18.88 -11.51
CA THR A 94 -6.20 -17.56 -10.88
C THR A 94 -5.25 -16.73 -11.72
N LEU A 95 -5.63 -15.48 -11.99
CA LEU A 95 -4.73 -14.44 -12.47
C LEU A 95 -4.58 -13.41 -11.35
N GLN A 96 -3.33 -13.15 -10.98
CA GLN A 96 -2.99 -12.08 -10.04
C GLN A 96 -2.22 -11.00 -10.80
N LEU A 97 -2.71 -9.76 -10.72
CA LEU A 97 -2.05 -8.58 -11.23
C LEU A 97 -1.68 -7.70 -10.04
N SER A 98 -0.46 -7.18 -10.05
CA SER A 98 0.03 -6.25 -9.05
C SER A 98 0.46 -4.98 -9.75
N LEU A 99 0.18 -3.85 -9.10
CA LEU A 99 0.61 -2.53 -9.49
C LEU A 99 1.48 -2.01 -8.35
N GLU A 100 2.73 -1.70 -8.65
CA GLU A 100 3.70 -1.20 -7.66
C GLU A 100 4.34 0.08 -8.18
N TYR A 101 4.42 1.10 -7.32
CA TYR A 101 5.21 2.27 -7.61
C TYR A 101 6.70 2.04 -7.29
N ASP A 102 7.53 1.95 -8.33
CA ASP A 102 8.99 1.91 -8.17
C ASP A 102 9.53 3.33 -8.03
N ARG A 103 9.85 3.70 -6.79
CA ARG A 103 10.43 5.00 -6.42
C ARG A 103 11.82 5.24 -7.02
N ARG A 104 12.59 4.18 -7.32
CA ARG A 104 13.96 4.32 -7.88
C ARG A 104 13.90 4.81 -9.32
N THR A 105 12.88 4.39 -10.05
CA THR A 105 12.68 4.74 -11.46
C THR A 105 11.56 5.73 -11.68
N ASN A 106 10.86 6.16 -10.61
CA ASN A 106 9.71 7.06 -10.65
C ASN A 106 8.64 6.56 -11.64
N SER A 107 8.33 5.26 -11.56
CA SER A 107 7.46 4.58 -12.53
C SER A 107 6.54 3.57 -11.86
N ILE A 108 5.35 3.39 -12.42
CA ILE A 108 4.40 2.36 -12.02
C ILE A 108 4.65 1.10 -12.87
N ARG A 109 4.67 -0.09 -12.25
CA ARG A 109 4.85 -1.38 -12.92
C ARG A 109 3.80 -2.39 -12.53
#